data_AF-A0A563U4D5-F1
#
_entry.id   AF-A0A563U4D5-F1
#
_cell.length_a   1.000
_cell.length_b   1.000
_cell.length_c   1.000
_cell.angle_alpha   90.00
_cell.angle_beta   90.00
_cell.angle_gamma   90.00
#
_symmetry.space_group_name_H-M   'P 1'
#
loop_
_entity.id
_entity.type
_entity.pdbx_description
1 polymer ?
#
loop_
_entity_poly.entity_id
_entity_poly.type
_entity_poly.pdbx_seq_one_letter_code
_entity_poly.pdbx_strand_id
1 'polypeptide(L)'
;MTTKNIALEREARAWLKRHNGADEIINIVPAMEEYYAVKTYHLYTAYEAQPDFLGSILFDADNNWIYNGGDLCVNEQEQLAGFIVNYQERL
;
A
#
# COMPACT_ATOMS: atom_id res chain seq x y z
N MET A 1 15.09 17.77 11.04
CA MET A 1 13.84 17.13 10.59
C MET A 1 14.25 16.03 9.63
N THR A 2 14.10 14.77 10.01
CA THR A 2 14.49 13.66 9.14
C THR A 2 13.37 13.44 8.15
N THR A 3 13.60 13.73 6.88
CA THR A 3 12.71 13.37 5.79
C THR A 3 12.49 11.86 5.87
N LYS A 4 11.29 11.41 6.28
CA LYS A 4 10.92 10.01 6.16
C LYS A 4 10.72 9.77 4.67
N ASN A 5 11.76 9.32 3.98
CA ASN A 5 11.60 8.78 2.65
C ASN A 5 10.75 7.51 2.79
N ILE A 6 9.66 7.41 2.03
CA ILE A 6 8.88 6.16 1.97
C ILE A 6 9.86 5.05 1.56
N ALA A 7 10.02 4.06 2.43
CA ALA A 7 11.15 3.13 2.35
C ALA A 7 10.85 1.88 1.52
N LEU A 8 9.59 1.66 1.13
CA LEU A 8 9.22 0.48 0.37
C LEU A 8 9.65 0.65 -1.09
N GLU A 9 10.80 0.10 -1.45
CA GLU A 9 11.37 0.12 -2.81
C GLU A 9 11.13 -1.19 -3.57
N ARG A 10 10.59 -2.21 -2.89
CA ARG A 10 10.34 -3.55 -3.44
C ARG A 10 8.96 -4.04 -3.00
N GLU A 11 8.49 -5.09 -3.64
CA GLU A 11 7.28 -5.78 -3.20
C GLU A 11 7.37 -6.18 -1.71
N ALA A 12 6.30 -5.93 -0.95
CA ALA A 12 6.16 -6.42 0.41
C ALA A 12 4.74 -6.91 0.66
N ARG A 13 4.62 -7.80 1.66
CA ARG A 13 3.34 -8.35 2.10
C ARG A 13 2.98 -7.79 3.46
N ALA A 14 1.77 -7.25 3.56
CA ALA A 14 1.23 -6.70 4.79
C ALA A 14 0.02 -7.51 5.24
N TRP A 15 -0.08 -7.77 6.54
CA TRP A 15 -1.33 -8.24 7.12
C TRP A 15 -2.34 -7.09 7.11
N LEU A 16 -3.55 -7.34 6.61
CA LEU A 16 -4.67 -6.41 6.61
C LEU A 16 -5.80 -6.96 7.47
N LYS A 17 -6.27 -6.14 8.41
CA LYS A 17 -7.45 -6.48 9.19
C LYS A 17 -8.69 -5.98 8.47
N ARG A 18 -9.49 -6.89 7.94
CA ARG A 18 -10.66 -6.51 7.15
C ARG A 18 -11.78 -6.07 8.07
N HIS A 19 -12.46 -4.98 7.71
CA HIS A 19 -13.61 -4.50 8.47
C HIS A 19 -14.79 -5.47 8.35
N ASN A 20 -15.04 -5.97 7.15
CA ASN A 20 -16.13 -6.89 6.81
C ASN A 20 -15.59 -8.11 6.04
N GLY A 21 -14.76 -8.91 6.70
CA GLY A 21 -14.18 -10.10 6.08
C GLY A 21 -13.22 -10.82 7.00
N ALA A 22 -12.64 -11.91 6.51
CA ALA A 22 -11.49 -12.50 7.16
C ALA A 22 -10.27 -11.59 6.93
N ASP A 23 -9.43 -11.47 7.95
CA ASP A 23 -8.11 -10.87 7.79
C ASP A 23 -7.35 -11.59 6.66
N GLU A 24 -6.58 -10.82 5.90
CA GLU A 24 -5.88 -11.33 4.73
C GLU A 24 -4.50 -10.68 4.56
N ILE A 25 -3.67 -11.28 3.72
CA ILE A 25 -2.36 -10.73 3.38
C ILE A 25 -2.51 -10.02 2.04
N ILE A 26 -2.14 -8.74 2.04
CA ILE A 26 -2.12 -7.89 0.85
C ILE A 26 -0.69 -7.81 0.33
N ASN A 27 -0.55 -8.04 -0.96
CA ASN A 27 0.68 -7.81 -1.69
C ASN A 27 0.73 -6.35 -2.15
N ILE A 28 1.77 -5.64 -1.74
CA ILE A 28 2.00 -4.23 -2.03
C ILE A 28 3.15 -4.13 -3.01
N VAL A 29 2.88 -3.62 -4.21
CA VAL A 29 3.84 -3.59 -5.32
C VAL A 29 4.11 -2.14 -5.71
N PRO A 30 5.36 -1.65 -5.62
CA PRO A 30 5.72 -0.34 -6.16
C PRO A 30 5.40 -0.28 -7.67
N ALA A 31 4.68 0.75 -8.08
CA ALA A 31 4.30 0.97 -9.46
C ALA A 31 5.09 2.14 -10.06
N MET A 32 5.53 1.99 -11.31
CA MET A 32 6.24 3.04 -12.06
C MET A 32 5.28 4.01 -12.79
N GLU A 33 3.97 3.89 -12.59
CA GLU A 33 2.98 4.68 -13.34
C GLU A 33 2.97 6.17 -12.94
N GLU A 34 2.93 7.03 -13.96
CA GLU A 34 2.85 8.49 -13.88
C GLU A 34 1.42 8.96 -13.57
N TYR A 35 0.97 8.76 -12.33
CA TYR A 35 0.12 9.78 -11.73
C TYR A 35 1.06 10.90 -11.27
N TYR A 36 0.61 12.15 -11.17
CA TYR A 36 1.41 13.24 -10.59
C TYR A 36 1.91 12.99 -9.14
N ALA A 37 1.69 11.80 -8.61
CA ALA A 37 2.25 11.27 -7.37
C ALA A 37 3.75 10.96 -7.53
N VAL A 38 4.48 11.14 -6.43
CA VAL A 38 5.92 10.83 -6.37
C VAL A 38 6.15 9.34 -6.23
N LYS A 39 5.25 8.62 -5.54
CA LYS A 39 5.30 7.17 -5.38
C LYS A 39 3.90 6.57 -5.45
N THR A 40 3.76 5.46 -6.16
CA THR A 40 2.50 4.72 -6.29
C THR A 40 2.72 3.28 -5.87
N TYR A 41 1.76 2.72 -5.14
CA TYR A 41 1.78 1.33 -4.68
C TYR A 41 0.47 0.64 -5.05
N HIS A 42 0.54 -0.35 -5.91
CA HIS A 42 -0.61 -1.20 -6.23
C HIS A 42 -0.83 -2.24 -5.14
N LEU A 43 -2.09 -2.54 -4.87
CA LEU A 43 -2.53 -3.46 -3.83
C LEU A 43 -3.21 -4.66 -4.48
N TYR A 44 -2.77 -5.86 -4.12
CA TYR A 44 -3.35 -7.10 -4.59
C TYR A 44 -3.58 -8.08 -3.45
N THR A 45 -4.51 -9.01 -3.60
CA THR A 45 -4.56 -10.21 -2.74
C THR A 45 -3.30 -11.05 -2.94
N ALA A 46 -2.78 -11.70 -1.89
CA ALA A 46 -1.43 -12.30 -1.97
C ALA A 46 -1.35 -13.76 -2.43
N TYR A 47 -2.45 -14.53 -2.40
CA TYR A 47 -2.40 -16.00 -2.52
C TYR A 47 -3.32 -16.61 -3.58
N GLU A 48 -4.13 -15.81 -4.25
CA GLU A 48 -4.96 -16.29 -5.34
C GLU A 48 -4.12 -16.58 -6.59
N ALA A 49 -4.52 -17.59 -7.36
CA ALA A 49 -3.89 -17.89 -8.65
C ALA A 49 -4.00 -16.72 -9.63
N GLN A 50 -5.04 -15.90 -9.48
CA GLN A 50 -5.24 -14.64 -10.15
C GLN A 50 -5.51 -13.58 -9.07
N PRO A 51 -4.50 -12.80 -8.65
CA PRO A 51 -4.66 -11.79 -7.62
C PRO A 51 -5.67 -10.71 -8.02
N ASP A 52 -6.62 -10.44 -7.14
CA ASP A 52 -7.55 -9.33 -7.30
C ASP A 52 -6.82 -8.00 -7.05
N PHE A 53 -7.01 -7.06 -7.96
CA PHE A 53 -6.51 -5.69 -7.80
C PHE A 53 -7.46 -4.91 -6.90
N LEU A 54 -6.96 -4.50 -5.74
CA LEU A 54 -7.75 -3.80 -4.74
C LEU A 54 -7.71 -2.29 -4.92
N GLY A 55 -6.74 -1.76 -5.68
CA GLY A 55 -6.54 -0.33 -5.88
C GLY A 55 -5.10 0.09 -5.64
N SER A 56 -4.88 1.38 -5.44
CA SER A 56 -3.53 1.94 -5.27
C SER A 56 -3.46 2.96 -4.15
N ILE A 57 -2.32 3.04 -3.47
CA ILE A 57 -1.97 4.13 -2.56
C ILE A 57 -0.93 5.00 -3.26
N LEU A 58 -1.28 6.28 -3.44
CA LEU A 58 -0.44 7.28 -4.10
C LEU A 58 0.06 8.24 -3.04
N PHE A 59 1.34 8.57 -3.08
CA PHE A 59 1.98 9.52 -2.18
C PHE A 59 2.53 10.72 -2.93
N ASP A 60 2.36 11.91 -2.36
CA ASP A 60 3.04 13.11 -2.80
C ASP A 60 4.46 13.24 -2.20
N ALA A 61 5.13 14.36 -2.47
CA ALA A 61 6.49 14.63 -1.98
C ALA A 61 6.56 14.82 -0.45
N ASP A 62 5.44 15.14 0.19
CA ASP A 62 5.33 15.38 1.63
C ASP A 62 4.84 14.13 2.40
N ASN A 63 4.71 13.00 1.70
CA ASN A 63 4.14 11.74 2.19
C ASN A 63 2.65 11.82 2.58
N ASN A 64 1.92 12.84 2.11
CA ASN A 64 0.47 12.74 2.14
C ASN A 64 0.06 11.68 1.13
N TRP A 65 -1.01 10.96 1.44
CA TRP A 65 -1.46 9.85 0.61
C TRP A 65 -2.93 9.94 0.28
N ILE A 66 -3.26 9.39 -0.87
CA ILE A 66 -4.64 9.13 -1.29
C ILE A 66 -4.75 7.66 -1.69
N TYR A 67 -5.95 7.12 -1.50
CA TYR A 67 -6.30 5.81 -2.01
C TYR A 67 -7.13 5.97 -3.29
N ASN A 68 -6.69 5.31 -4.36
CA ASN A 68 -7.38 5.21 -5.63
C ASN A 68 -7.92 3.78 -5.79
N GLY A 69 -9.16 3.56 -5.37
CA GLY A 69 -9.85 2.27 -5.43
C GLY A 69 -11.21 2.31 -4.73
N GLY A 70 -11.93 1.19 -4.75
CA GLY A 70 -13.28 1.08 -4.19
C GLY A 70 -13.43 0.05 -3.06
N ASP A 71 -12.47 -0.86 -2.91
CA ASP A 71 -12.69 -2.10 -2.14
C ASP A 71 -12.23 -2.07 -0.67
N LEU A 72 -11.54 -0.99 -0.28
CA LEU A 72 -11.01 -0.82 1.07
C LEU A 72 -11.75 0.29 1.81
N CYS A 73 -12.11 0.05 3.07
CA CYS A 73 -12.61 1.08 3.97
C CYS A 73 -11.46 1.96 4.50
N VAL A 74 -11.79 3.11 5.09
CA VAL A 74 -10.80 4.10 5.55
C VAL A 74 -9.77 3.50 6.51
N ASN A 75 -10.19 2.66 7.46
CA ASN A 75 -9.27 2.03 8.43
C ASN A 75 -8.28 1.07 7.76
N GLU A 76 -8.72 0.35 6.72
CA GLU A 76 -7.87 -0.57 5.95
C GLU A 76 -6.85 0.21 5.13
N GLN A 77 -7.28 1.32 4.51
CA GLN A 77 -6.42 2.24 3.78
C GLN A 77 -5.34 2.83 4.71
N GLU A 78 -5.73 3.32 5.89
CA GLU A 78 -4.81 3.87 6.90
C GLU A 78 -3.78 2.84 7.38
N GLN A 79 -4.20 1.58 7.59
CA GLN A 79 -3.30 0.50 7.99
C GLN A 79 -2.22 0.23 6.93
N LEU A 80 -2.61 0.12 5.66
CA LEU A 80 -1.68 -0.14 4.57
C LEU A 80 -0.76 1.05 4.31
N ALA A 81 -1.29 2.28 4.29
CA ALA A 81 -0.48 3.48 4.16
C ALA A 81 0.52 3.61 5.32
N GLY A 82 0.07 3.35 6.54
CA GLY A 82 0.92 3.32 7.74
C GLY A 82 2.01 2.25 7.66
N PHE A 83 1.72 1.07 7.11
CA PHE A 83 2.71 0.03 6.86
C PHE A 83 3.77 0.50 5.86
N ILE A 84 3.37 1.07 4.72
CA ILE A 84 4.27 1.54 3.66
C ILE A 84 5.21 2.64 4.17
N VAL A 85 4.66 3.64 4.89
CA VAL A 85 5.44 4.77 5.43
C VAL A 85 6.46 4.35 6.48
N ASN A 86 6.15 3.32 7.27
CA ASN A 86 7.01 2.85 8.35
C ASN A 86 7.76 1.56 8.00
N TYR A 87 7.73 1.13 6.73
CA TYR A 87 8.39 -0.08 6.30
C TYR A 87 9.91 0.03 6.54
N GLN A 88 10.49 -1.05 7.07
CA GLN A 88 11.92 -1.18 7.23
C GLN A 88 12.32 -2.54 6.66
N GLU A 89 13.10 -2.55 5.59
CA GLU A 89 13.65 -3.79 5.05
C GLU A 89 14.57 -4.41 6.10
N ARG A 90 14.25 -5.62 6.54
CA ARG A 90 15.12 -6.38 7.46
C ARG A 90 16.06 -7.23 6.62
N LEU A 91 17.35 -6.93 6.72
CA LEU A 91 18.47 -7.68 6.13
C LEU A 91 18.72 -8.99 6.88
#